data_AF-A0A4R3MLS6-F1
#
_entry.id   AF-A0A4R3MLS6-F1
#
_cell.length_a   1.000
_cell.length_b   1.000
_cell.length_c   1.000
_cell.angle_alpha   90.00
_cell.angle_beta   90.00
_cell.angle_gamma   90.00
#
_symmetry.space_group_name_H-M   'P 1'
#
loop_
_entity.id
_entity.type
_entity.pdbx_description
1 polymer ?
#
loop_
_entity_poly.entity_id
_entity_poly.type
_entity_poly.pdbx_seq_one_letter_code
_entity_poly.pdbx_strand_id
1 'polypeptide(L)'
;MHTTTEILSEKELEYKLNEFRHVLLDYDYSDVENVVFMNIDALNSYIQKYQDNPFERQYQDLEQIFNSIIPFIPSSIPDEAVEAITNILETKYEDRDVIKKNIQFNVKMDFIEMVKGLSSEREWKELLELCKDIRNAKEIMTTESVLH
;
A
#
# COMPACT_ATOMS: atom_id res chain seq x y z
N MET A 1 4.19 -20.11 -4.69
CA MET A 1 5.27 -19.95 -3.71
C MET A 1 4.62 -19.51 -2.42
N HIS A 2 4.66 -20.33 -1.36
CA HIS A 2 4.25 -19.88 -0.03
C HIS A 2 5.33 -18.93 0.46
N THR A 3 5.13 -17.62 0.30
CA THR A 3 5.86 -16.63 1.06
C THR A 3 5.35 -16.73 2.49
N THR A 4 6.12 -17.36 3.37
CA THR A 4 6.04 -17.08 4.80
C THR A 4 6.24 -15.59 4.95
N THR A 5 5.15 -14.84 5.09
CA THR A 5 5.21 -13.40 5.33
C THR A 5 5.98 -13.22 6.63
N GLU A 6 7.20 -12.71 6.54
CA GLU A 6 7.99 -12.38 7.72
C GLU A 6 7.19 -11.39 8.56
N ILE A 7 6.82 -11.80 9.77
CA ILE A 7 6.01 -10.98 10.65
C ILE A 7 6.91 -9.86 11.17
N LEU A 8 6.63 -8.63 10.73
CA LEU A 8 7.31 -7.45 11.26
C LEU A 8 7.12 -7.36 12.78
N SER A 9 8.16 -6.92 13.49
CA SER A 9 7.98 -6.51 14.87
C SER A 9 7.06 -5.28 14.95
N GLU A 10 6.43 -5.07 16.09
CA GLU A 10 5.53 -3.90 16.29
C GLU A 10 6.25 -2.57 15.99
N LYS A 11 7.51 -2.44 16.42
CA LYS A 11 8.33 -1.24 16.18
C LYS A 11 8.66 -1.03 14.70
N GLU A 12 8.95 -2.10 13.97
CA GLU A 12 9.23 -2.02 12.54
C GLU A 12 7.97 -1.65 11.75
N LEU A 13 6.82 -2.21 12.12
CA LEU A 13 5.53 -1.84 11.54
C LEU A 13 5.22 -0.36 11.78
N GLU A 14 5.35 0.11 13.02
CA GLU A 14 5.13 1.51 13.37
C GLU A 14 6.09 2.44 12.61
N TYR A 15 7.37 2.08 12.53
CA TYR A 15 8.36 2.83 11.75
C TYR A 15 7.93 2.94 10.27
N LYS A 16 7.60 1.81 9.63
CA LYS A 16 7.21 1.77 8.21
C LYS A 16 5.89 2.51 7.94
N LEU A 17 4.93 2.48 8.87
CA LEU A 17 3.69 3.25 8.74
C LEU A 17 3.93 4.75 8.86
N ASN A 18 4.81 5.18 9.77
CA ASN A 18 5.19 6.58 9.88
C ASN A 18 5.99 7.06 8.66
N GLU A 19 6.90 6.22 8.16
CA GLU A 19 7.61 6.45 6.90
C GLU A 19 6.64 6.59 5.73
N PHE A 20 5.67 5.68 5.62
CA PHE A 20 4.60 5.75 4.61
C PHE A 20 3.86 7.08 4.65
N ARG A 21 3.38 7.49 5.83
CA ARG A 21 2.66 8.77 6.00
C ARG A 21 3.51 9.95 5.59
N HIS A 22 4.78 9.95 5.96
CA HIS A 22 5.71 11.03 5.61
C HIS A 22 5.94 11.10 4.10
N VAL A 23 6.26 9.98 3.45
CA VAL A 23 6.45 9.92 1.98
C VAL A 23 5.16 10.31 1.24
N LEU A 24 4.00 9.98 1.79
CA LEU A 24 2.71 10.30 1.17
C LEU A 24 2.35 11.79 1.28
N LEU A 25 2.60 12.43 2.43
CA LEU A 25 2.08 13.77 2.73
C LEU A 25 3.13 14.88 2.58
N ASP A 26 4.40 14.58 2.80
CA ASP A 26 5.48 15.57 2.92
C ASP A 26 6.61 15.30 1.90
N TYR A 27 6.30 14.71 0.75
CA TYR A 27 7.32 14.40 -0.26
C TYR A 27 7.98 15.67 -0.82
N ASP A 28 9.29 15.60 -1.05
CA ASP A 28 10.05 16.70 -1.62
C ASP A 28 9.87 16.77 -3.14
N TYR A 29 9.16 17.81 -3.60
CA TYR A 29 8.96 18.12 -5.01
C TYR A 29 9.77 19.35 -5.47
N SER A 30 10.82 19.73 -4.74
CA SER A 30 11.67 20.89 -5.07
C SER A 30 12.20 20.86 -6.51
N ASP A 31 12.47 19.68 -7.06
CA ASP A 31 12.89 19.48 -8.46
C ASP A 31 11.89 20.01 -9.50
N VAL A 32 10.61 20.19 -9.14
CA VAL A 32 9.55 20.69 -10.03
C VAL A 32 8.92 22.00 -9.55
N GLU A 33 9.54 22.71 -8.59
CA GLU A 33 9.03 23.93 -7.95
C GLU A 33 8.59 25.05 -8.93
N ASN A 34 9.03 25.01 -10.19
CA ASN A 34 8.70 26.01 -11.21
C ASN A 34 7.90 25.45 -12.40
N VAL A 35 7.32 24.26 -12.26
CA VAL A 35 6.53 23.61 -13.32
C VAL A 35 5.04 23.71 -13.00
N VAL A 36 4.27 24.32 -13.90
CA VAL A 36 2.80 24.33 -13.82
C VAL A 36 2.25 23.37 -14.86
N PHE A 37 1.58 22.31 -14.39
CA PHE A 37 0.86 21.37 -15.27
C PHE A 37 -0.52 21.92 -15.59
N MET A 38 -0.72 22.33 -16.84
CA MET A 38 -1.97 22.97 -17.29
C MET A 38 -3.15 21.98 -17.40
N ASN A 39 -2.86 20.69 -17.53
CA ASN A 39 -3.82 19.60 -17.55
C ASN A 39 -3.11 18.27 -17.22
N ILE A 40 -3.90 17.19 -17.09
CA ILE A 40 -3.37 15.86 -16.79
C ILE A 40 -2.51 15.28 -17.91
N ASP A 41 -2.79 15.61 -19.17
CA ASP A 41 -1.99 15.15 -20.30
C ASP A 41 -0.57 15.73 -20.27
N ALA A 42 -0.43 16.98 -19.83
CA ALA A 42 0.85 17.64 -19.64
C ALA A 42 1.64 17.00 -18.50
N LEU A 43 0.98 16.66 -17.38
CA LEU A 43 1.58 15.89 -16.29
C LEU A 43 2.05 14.51 -16.76
N ASN A 44 1.17 13.76 -17.44
CA ASN A 44 1.49 12.44 -17.96
C ASN A 44 2.66 12.49 -18.95
N SER A 45 2.68 13.49 -19.83
CA SER A 45 3.78 13.71 -20.77
C SER A 45 5.10 14.02 -20.06
N TYR A 46 5.06 14.76 -18.95
CA TYR A 46 6.24 15.01 -18.12
C TYR A 46 6.76 13.73 -17.50
N ILE A 47 5.90 12.96 -16.83
CA ILE A 47 6.25 11.69 -16.18
C ILE A 47 6.85 10.71 -17.19
N GLN A 48 6.30 10.61 -18.40
CA GLN A 48 6.82 9.71 -19.43
C GLN A 48 8.16 10.17 -20.02
N LYS A 49 8.39 11.47 -20.09
CA LYS A 49 9.57 12.05 -20.76
C LYS A 49 10.79 12.12 -19.84
N TYR A 50 10.57 12.44 -18.57
CA TYR A 50 11.64 12.62 -17.60
C TYR A 50 11.67 11.41 -16.68
N GLN A 51 12.61 10.50 -16.93
CA GLN A 51 12.90 9.39 -16.02
C GLN A 51 13.45 9.91 -14.70
N ASP A 52 13.23 9.15 -13.62
CA ASP A 52 13.69 9.51 -12.28
C ASP A 52 13.18 10.91 -11.89
N ASN A 53 11.90 11.16 -12.16
CA ASN A 53 11.21 12.35 -11.72
C ASN A 53 10.66 12.16 -10.29
N PRO A 54 10.39 13.23 -9.53
CA PRO A 54 9.95 13.09 -8.14
C PRO A 54 8.64 12.30 -7.96
N PHE A 55 7.73 12.31 -8.95
CA PHE A 55 6.51 11.50 -8.89
C PHE A 55 6.81 10.00 -9.02
N GLU A 56 7.73 9.64 -9.93
CA GLU A 56 8.19 8.26 -10.10
C GLU A 56 8.93 7.77 -8.85
N ARG A 57 9.82 8.59 -8.28
CA ARG A 57 10.52 8.24 -7.04
C ARG A 57 9.57 8.06 -5.87
N GLN A 58 8.65 8.99 -5.65
CA GLN A 58 7.65 8.86 -4.59
C GLN A 58 6.84 7.58 -4.76
N TYR A 59 6.41 7.28 -5.99
CA TYR A 59 5.69 6.05 -6.28
C TYR A 59 6.52 4.81 -5.93
N GLN A 60 7.80 4.78 -6.30
CA GLN A 60 8.70 3.69 -5.97
C GLN A 60 8.90 3.54 -4.45
N ASP A 61 9.09 4.65 -3.73
CA ASP A 61 9.25 4.66 -2.27
C ASP A 61 7.99 4.12 -1.59
N LEU A 62 6.81 4.59 -1.99
CA LEU A 62 5.52 4.11 -1.49
C LEU A 62 5.33 2.62 -1.79
N GLU A 63 5.66 2.17 -2.99
CA GLU A 63 5.52 0.77 -3.41
C GLU A 63 6.41 -0.15 -2.57
N GLN A 64 7.65 0.26 -2.29
CA GLN A 64 8.57 -0.48 -1.42
C GLN A 64 8.03 -0.60 0.01
N ILE A 65 7.50 0.48 0.57
CA ILE A 65 6.91 0.46 1.91
C ILE A 65 5.67 -0.42 1.92
N PHE A 66 4.79 -0.29 0.92
CA PHE A 66 3.57 -1.09 0.79
C PHE A 66 3.83 -2.58 0.75
N ASN A 67 4.86 -3.03 0.02
CA ASN A 67 5.22 -4.45 -0.04
C ASN A 67 5.47 -5.06 1.34
N SER A 68 5.86 -4.23 2.32
CA SER A 68 6.07 -4.66 3.71
C SER A 68 4.87 -4.45 4.63
N ILE A 69 4.05 -3.41 4.42
CA ILE A 69 2.93 -3.09 5.33
C ILE A 69 1.58 -3.64 4.89
N ILE A 70 1.39 -3.98 3.60
CA ILE A 70 0.11 -4.49 3.04
C ILE A 70 -0.53 -5.58 3.89
N PRO A 71 0.20 -6.58 4.42
CA PRO A 71 -0.42 -7.63 5.22
C PRO A 71 -1.05 -7.12 6.52
N PHE A 72 -0.69 -5.91 6.98
CA PHE A 72 -1.02 -5.39 8.30
C PHE A 72 -1.96 -4.19 8.26
N ILE A 73 -2.44 -3.78 7.07
CA ILE A 73 -3.39 -2.67 6.94
C ILE A 73 -4.86 -3.14 7.01
N PRO A 74 -5.81 -2.29 7.46
CA PRO A 74 -7.23 -2.65 7.60
C PRO A 74 -7.93 -3.01 6.28
N SER A 75 -7.48 -2.43 5.17
CA SER A 75 -8.03 -2.68 3.83
C SER A 75 -7.48 -3.94 3.17
N SER A 76 -6.59 -4.69 3.86
CA SER A 76 -5.97 -5.87 3.28
C SER A 76 -7.00 -7.00 3.09
N ILE A 77 -7.02 -7.56 1.88
CA ILE A 77 -7.85 -8.71 1.54
C ILE A 77 -6.99 -9.96 1.70
N PRO A 78 -7.44 -10.99 2.43
CA PRO A 78 -6.72 -12.27 2.53
C PRO A 78 -6.44 -12.87 1.15
N ASP A 79 -5.31 -13.55 1.00
CA ASP A 79 -4.91 -14.15 -0.29
C ASP A 79 -5.98 -15.12 -0.83
N GLU A 80 -6.66 -15.85 0.05
CA GLU A 80 -7.75 -16.76 -0.30
C GLU A 80 -8.96 -16.02 -0.86
N ALA A 81 -9.25 -14.83 -0.31
CA ALA A 81 -10.33 -13.98 -0.80
C ALA A 81 -9.96 -13.31 -2.14
N VAL A 82 -8.71 -12.87 -2.30
CA VAL A 82 -8.19 -12.38 -3.60
C VAL A 82 -8.32 -13.48 -4.65
N GLU A 83 -7.94 -14.70 -4.31
CA GLU A 83 -8.01 -15.87 -5.17
C GLU A 83 -9.45 -16.24 -5.53
N ALA A 84 -10.37 -16.24 -4.57
CA ALA A 84 -11.80 -16.46 -4.82
C ALA A 84 -12.41 -15.40 -5.76
N ILE A 85 -12.14 -14.11 -5.51
CA ILE A 85 -12.59 -13.01 -6.37
C ILE A 85 -12.00 -13.15 -7.77
N THR A 86 -10.71 -13.50 -7.86
CA THR A 86 -10.03 -13.71 -9.13
C THR A 86 -10.70 -14.80 -9.95
N ASN A 87 -10.99 -15.96 -9.35
CA ASN A 87 -11.65 -17.07 -10.04
C ASN A 87 -13.08 -16.70 -10.50
N ILE A 88 -13.79 -15.86 -9.76
CA ILE A 88 -15.11 -15.34 -10.18
C ILE A 88 -14.96 -14.44 -11.42
N LEU A 89 -13.98 -13.53 -11.40
CA LEU A 89 -13.77 -12.54 -12.46
C LEU A 89 -13.08 -13.10 -13.71
N GLU A 90 -12.31 -14.17 -13.58
CA GLU A 90 -11.65 -14.88 -14.68
C GLU A 90 -12.67 -15.40 -15.72
N THR A 91 -13.91 -15.67 -15.29
CA THR A 91 -15.01 -16.01 -16.19
C THR A 91 -15.44 -14.87 -17.13
N LYS A 92 -15.06 -13.63 -16.81
CA LYS A 92 -15.41 -12.39 -17.55
C LYS A 92 -14.20 -11.70 -18.17
N TYR A 93 -13.01 -11.91 -17.63
CA TYR A 93 -11.77 -11.27 -18.06
C TYR A 93 -10.69 -12.34 -18.24
N GLU A 94 -10.06 -12.39 -19.41
CA GLU A 94 -9.12 -13.48 -19.78
C GLU A 94 -7.71 -13.35 -19.16
N ASP A 95 -7.47 -12.39 -18.26
CA ASP A 95 -6.16 -12.16 -17.66
C ASP A 95 -6.22 -12.10 -16.13
N ARG A 96 -5.87 -13.23 -15.52
CA ARG A 96 -5.80 -13.44 -14.08
C ARG A 96 -4.82 -12.51 -13.38
N ASP A 97 -3.69 -12.22 -14.00
CA ASP A 97 -2.65 -11.38 -13.41
C ASP A 97 -3.10 -9.92 -13.37
N VAL A 98 -3.79 -9.46 -14.41
CA VAL A 98 -4.42 -8.13 -14.44
C VAL A 98 -5.49 -8.00 -13.36
N ILE A 99 -6.33 -9.02 -13.15
CA ILE A 99 -7.34 -9.00 -12.07
C ILE A 99 -6.67 -8.86 -10.70
N LYS A 100 -5.65 -9.68 -10.40
CA LYS A 100 -4.93 -9.63 -9.12
C LYS A 100 -4.26 -8.29 -8.89
N LYS A 101 -3.59 -7.74 -9.91
CA LYS A 101 -2.97 -6.41 -9.86
C LYS A 101 -4.00 -5.31 -9.58
N ASN A 102 -5.17 -5.36 -10.21
CA ASN A 102 -6.22 -4.37 -9.99
C ASN A 102 -6.81 -4.46 -8.58
N ILE A 103 -7.00 -5.66 -8.03
CA ILE A 103 -7.46 -5.84 -6.64
C ILE A 103 -6.44 -5.22 -5.67
N GLN A 104 -5.15 -5.56 -5.84
CA GLN A 104 -4.09 -5.01 -4.99
C GLN A 104 -3.95 -3.49 -5.13
N PHE A 105 -4.09 -2.97 -6.36
CA PHE A 105 -4.09 -1.53 -6.62
C PHE A 105 -5.21 -0.83 -5.85
N ASN A 106 -6.44 -1.36 -5.90
CA ASN A 106 -7.57 -0.78 -5.18
C ASN A 106 -7.34 -0.79 -3.66
N VAL A 107 -6.82 -1.87 -3.09
CA VAL A 107 -6.45 -1.94 -1.66
C VAL A 107 -5.44 -0.85 -1.27
N LYS A 108 -4.41 -0.63 -2.09
CA LYS A 108 -3.43 0.45 -1.88
C LYS A 108 -4.08 1.82 -1.94
N MET A 109 -4.91 2.07 -2.95
CA MET A 109 -5.62 3.34 -3.13
C MET A 109 -6.57 3.64 -1.96
N ASP A 110 -7.31 2.64 -1.49
CA ASP A 110 -8.21 2.78 -0.35
C ASP A 110 -7.44 3.17 0.92
N PHE A 111 -6.26 2.55 1.14
CA PHE A 111 -5.41 2.91 2.27
C PHE A 111 -4.80 4.31 2.14
N ILE A 112 -4.35 4.70 0.94
CA ILE A 112 -3.87 6.06 0.66
C ILE A 112 -4.95 7.09 0.99
N GLU A 113 -6.17 6.89 0.49
CA GLU A 113 -7.27 7.82 0.71
C GLU A 113 -7.71 7.86 2.17
N MET A 114 -7.69 6.72 2.87
CA MET A 114 -7.89 6.67 4.31
C MET A 114 -6.87 7.54 5.06
N VAL A 115 -5.58 7.40 4.76
CA VAL A 115 -4.51 8.17 5.43
C VAL A 115 -4.58 9.66 5.10
N LYS A 116 -4.86 10.01 3.85
CA LYS A 116 -5.07 11.42 3.44
C LYS A 116 -6.31 12.05 4.08
N GLY A 117 -7.32 11.24 4.41
CA GLY A 117 -8.55 11.68 5.07
C GLY A 117 -8.40 11.95 6.57
N LEU A 118 -7.28 11.56 7.20
CA LEU A 118 -7.06 11.80 8.63
C LEU A 118 -6.78 13.28 8.88
N SER A 119 -7.52 13.86 9.80
CA SER A 119 -7.49 15.29 10.11
C SER A 119 -6.66 15.62 11.36
N SER A 120 -6.26 14.60 12.12
CA SER A 120 -5.56 14.79 13.39
C SER A 120 -4.56 13.68 13.71
N GLU A 121 -3.59 14.02 14.56
CA GLU A 121 -2.62 13.06 15.09
C GLU A 121 -3.27 11.96 15.94
N ARG A 122 -4.43 12.24 16.54
CA ARG A 122 -5.20 11.23 17.27
C ARG A 122 -5.71 10.14 16.33
N GLU A 123 -6.31 10.54 15.21
CA GLU A 123 -6.84 9.59 14.21
C GLU A 123 -5.71 8.77 13.57
N TRP A 124 -4.52 9.37 13.39
CA TRP A 124 -3.33 8.62 12.99
C TRP A 124 -2.94 7.54 13.99
N LYS A 125 -2.89 7.88 15.28
CA LYS A 125 -2.59 6.90 16.34
C LYS A 125 -3.62 5.79 16.41
N GLU A 126 -4.90 6.09 16.21
CA GLU A 126 -5.95 5.08 16.15
C GLU A 126 -5.75 4.11 14.97
N LEU A 127 -5.35 4.62 13.81
CA LEU A 127 -5.00 3.76 12.66
C LEU A 127 -3.74 2.91 12.93
N LEU A 128 -2.71 3.48 13.55
CA LEU A 128 -1.49 2.75 13.93
C LEU A 128 -1.83 1.57 14.86
N GLU A 129 -2.64 1.80 15.89
CA GLU A 129 -3.06 0.74 16.81
C GLU A 129 -3.88 -0.34 16.10
N LEU A 130 -4.78 0.04 15.18
CA LEU A 130 -5.52 -0.94 14.38
C LEU A 130 -4.59 -1.82 13.53
N CYS A 131 -3.55 -1.24 12.92
CA CYS A 131 -2.56 -2.02 12.17
C CYS A 131 -1.78 -2.98 13.08
N LYS A 132 -1.45 -2.55 14.31
CA LYS A 132 -0.78 -3.41 15.31
C LYS A 132 -1.68 -4.56 15.75
N ASP A 133 -2.97 -4.30 15.95
CA ASP A 133 -3.95 -5.35 16.27
C ASP A 133 -4.03 -6.41 15.16
N ILE A 134 -4.05 -5.99 13.89
CA ILE A 134 -4.03 -6.90 12.73
C ILE A 134 -2.73 -7.73 12.72
N ARG A 135 -1.58 -7.09 12.97
CA ARG A 135 -0.29 -7.77 13.08
C ARG A 135 -0.29 -8.81 14.20
N ASN A 136 -0.81 -8.48 15.38
CA ASN A 136 -0.90 -9.40 16.51
C ASN A 136 -1.84 -10.58 16.21
N ALA A 137 -2.99 -10.34 15.58
CA ALA A 137 -3.89 -11.40 15.15
C ALA A 137 -3.22 -12.36 14.17
N LYS A 138 -2.46 -11.85 13.21
CA LYS A 138 -1.69 -12.68 12.28
C LYS A 138 -0.61 -13.50 12.98
N GLU A 139 0.13 -12.90 13.93
CA GLU A 139 1.15 -13.61 14.70
C GLU A 139 0.58 -14.80 15.49
N ILE A 140 -0.60 -14.61 16.10
CA ILE A 140 -1.31 -15.69 16.80
C ILE A 140 -1.66 -16.82 15.82
N MET A 141 -2.28 -16.50 14.68
CA MET A 141 -2.66 -17.49 13.66
C MET A 141 -1.46 -18.27 13.11
N THR A 142 -0.32 -17.60 12.88
CA THR A 142 0.92 -18.26 12.42
C THR A 142 1.51 -19.15 13.51
N THR A 143 1.44 -18.75 14.78
CA THR A 143 1.94 -19.57 15.89
C THR A 143 1.09 -20.82 16.12
N GLU A 144 -0.23 -20.72 16.02
CA GLU A 144 -1.15 -21.85 16.17
C GLU A 144 -1.08 -22.86 15.03
N SER A 145 -0.83 -22.41 13.79
CA SER A 145 -0.68 -23.28 12.62
C SER A 145 0.64 -24.05 12.56
N VAL A 146 1.63 -23.70 13.38
CA VAL A 146 2.90 -24.45 13.51
C VAL A 146 2.83 -25.51 14.62
N LEU A 147 1.86 -25.40 15.53
CA LEU A 147 1.67 -26.32 16.67
C LEU A 147 0.72 -27.49 16.37
N HIS A 148 0.08 -27.51 15.19
CA HIS A 148 -0.82 -28.56 14.69
C HIS A 148 -0.33 -29.13 13.36
#